data_AF-A0A947AC13-F1
#
_entry.id   AF-A0A947AC13-F1
#
_cell.length_a   1.000
_cell.length_b   1.000
_cell.length_c   1.000
_cell.angle_alpha   90.00
_cell.angle_beta   90.00
_cell.angle_gamma   90.00
#
_symmetry.space_group_name_H-M   'P 1'
#
loop_
_entity.id
_entity.type
_entity.pdbx_description
1 polymer ?
#
loop_
_entity_poly.entity_id
_entity_poly.type
_entity_poly.pdbx_seq_one_letter_code
_entity_poly.pdbx_strand_id
1 'polypeptide(L)'
;GTTDDAGNLVLEEDFVWSDGEISRRVWTIARTNQHTYEGQAADVVGQAGGLAFGNALNWSYDLQLEIDGSQWIIHFDDWMFLQPDGVLLNRAEMSKFGIRVGDVTISFSKKF
;
A
#
# COMPACT_ATOMS: atom_id res chain seq x y z
N GLY A 1 0.90 -4.89 12.08
CA GLY A 1 -0.44 -5.36 11.69
C GLY A 1 -0.92 -6.43 12.66
N THR A 2 -2.24 -6.52 12.80
CA THR A 2 -2.97 -7.55 13.56
C THR A 2 -3.92 -8.30 12.63
N THR A 3 -4.56 -9.36 13.11
CA THR A 3 -5.63 -10.04 12.36
C THR A 3 -6.95 -9.80 13.09
N ASP A 4 -8.01 -9.44 12.35
CA ASP A 4 -9.34 -9.26 12.90
C ASP A 4 -10.08 -10.61 13.11
N ASP A 5 -11.28 -10.57 13.71
CA ASP A 5 -12.09 -11.77 13.97
C ASP A 5 -12.54 -12.50 12.70
N ALA A 6 -12.52 -11.82 11.55
CA ALA A 6 -12.84 -12.38 10.24
C ALA A 6 -11.61 -12.98 9.52
N GLY A 7 -10.42 -12.85 10.11
CA GLY A 7 -9.17 -13.35 9.53
C GLY A 7 -8.48 -12.39 8.56
N ASN A 8 -8.94 -11.14 8.46
CA ASN A 8 -8.30 -10.12 7.63
C ASN A 8 -7.09 -9.53 8.33
N LEU A 9 -6.05 -9.19 7.56
CA LEU A 9 -4.91 -8.44 8.05
C LEU A 9 -5.30 -6.97 8.20
N VAL A 10 -5.17 -6.44 9.41
CA VAL A 10 -5.27 -5.01 9.69
C VAL A 10 -3.86 -4.45 9.80
N LEU A 11 -3.49 -3.54 8.89
CA LEU A 11 -2.19 -2.87 8.89
C LEU A 11 -2.39 -1.37 9.14
N GLU A 12 -1.86 -0.92 10.27
CA GLU A 12 -1.84 0.50 10.63
C GLU A 12 -0.49 1.10 10.27
N GLU A 13 -0.52 2.22 9.56
CA GLU A 13 0.64 2.95 9.07
C GLU A 13 0.49 4.41 9.48
N ASP A 14 1.50 4.92 10.20
CA ASP A 14 1.61 6.34 10.53
C ASP A 14 2.70 6.96 9.65
N PHE A 15 2.32 7.98 8.88
CA PHE A 15 3.20 8.71 7.98
C PHE A 15 3.57 10.05 8.59
N VAL A 16 4.84 10.42 8.43
CA VAL A 16 5.33 11.78 8.69
C VAL A 16 5.86 12.31 7.38
N TRP A 17 5.19 13.29 6.83
CA TRP A 17 5.53 13.92 5.56
C TRP A 17 6.64 14.96 5.74
N SER A 18 7.29 15.34 4.64
CA SER A 18 8.44 16.26 4.66
C SER A 18 8.08 17.68 5.12
N ASP A 19 6.82 18.07 4.99
CA ASP A 19 6.26 19.33 5.49
C ASP A 19 5.80 19.24 6.97
N GLY A 20 5.96 18.09 7.60
CA GLY A 20 5.56 17.83 8.98
C GLY A 20 4.10 17.39 9.14
N GLU A 21 3.35 17.23 8.06
CA GLU A 21 2.02 16.61 8.12
C GLU A 21 2.15 15.18 8.67
N ILE A 22 1.18 14.78 9.49
CA ILE A 22 1.06 13.42 9.98
C ILE A 22 -0.24 12.86 9.43
N SER A 23 -0.16 11.75 8.71
CA SER A 23 -1.34 11.02 8.27
C SER A 23 -1.29 9.59 8.77
N ARG A 24 -2.47 8.96 8.85
CA ARG A 24 -2.62 7.57 9.26
C ARG A 24 -3.43 6.84 8.21
N ARG A 25 -2.91 5.70 7.75
CA ARG A 25 -3.64 4.75 6.91
C ARG A 25 -3.88 3.47 7.70
N VAL A 26 -5.11 2.98 7.64
CA VAL A 26 -5.47 1.68 8.20
C VAL A 26 -6.00 0.83 7.06
N TRP A 27 -5.20 -0.14 6.66
CA TRP A 27 -5.58 -1.13 5.68
C TRP A 27 -6.32 -2.29 6.35
N THR A 28 -7.40 -2.72 5.72
CA THR A 28 -8.01 -4.04 5.94
C THR A 28 -7.80 -4.86 4.68
N ILE A 29 -7.03 -5.95 4.79
CA ILE A 29 -6.62 -6.78 3.65
C ILE A 29 -7.19 -8.19 3.82
N ALA A 30 -8.02 -8.59 2.87
CA ALA A 30 -8.59 -9.91 2.77
C ALA A 30 -7.83 -10.75 1.74
N ARG A 31 -7.54 -12.00 2.09
CA ARG A 31 -7.05 -12.98 1.11
C ARG A 31 -8.25 -13.58 0.39
N THR A 32 -8.36 -13.35 -0.92
CA THR A 32 -9.52 -13.81 -1.71
C THR A 32 -9.30 -15.17 -2.36
N ASN A 33 -8.05 -15.57 -2.61
CA ASN A 33 -7.70 -16.95 -2.97
C ASN A 33 -6.23 -17.27 -2.61
N GLN A 34 -5.66 -18.36 -3.16
CA GLN A 34 -4.28 -18.75 -2.87
C GLN A 34 -3.25 -17.65 -3.19
N HIS A 35 -3.49 -16.84 -4.23
CA HIS A 35 -2.55 -15.84 -4.74
C HIS A 35 -3.12 -14.42 -4.78
N THR A 36 -4.43 -14.24 -4.59
CA THR A 36 -5.08 -12.93 -4.70
C THR A 36 -5.46 -12.36 -3.33
N TYR A 37 -5.37 -11.05 -3.25
CA TYR A 37 -5.72 -10.26 -2.08
C TYR A 37 -6.55 -9.05 -2.52
N GLU A 38 -7.43 -8.59 -1.64
CA GLU A 38 -8.16 -7.34 -1.80
C GLU A 38 -7.92 -6.47 -0.56
N GLY A 39 -7.80 -5.16 -0.75
CA GLY A 39 -7.53 -4.23 0.34
C GLY A 39 -8.43 -3.01 0.31
N GLN A 40 -8.74 -2.49 1.49
CA GLN A 40 -9.50 -1.26 1.66
C GLN A 40 -8.81 -0.37 2.70
N ALA A 41 -8.84 0.93 2.46
CA ALA A 41 -8.49 1.97 3.42
C ALA A 41 -9.36 3.20 3.16
N ALA A 42 -9.44 4.11 4.13
CA ALA A 42 -10.36 5.26 4.06
C ALA A 42 -10.07 6.24 2.91
N ASP A 43 -8.82 6.28 2.45
CA ASP A 43 -8.30 7.14 1.39
C ASP A 43 -8.08 6.41 0.06
N VAL A 44 -8.49 5.14 -0.03
CA VAL A 44 -8.44 4.33 -1.25
C VAL A 44 -9.76 4.46 -2.00
N VAL A 45 -9.68 4.81 -3.29
CA VAL A 45 -10.83 4.86 -4.17
C VAL A 45 -11.13 3.47 -4.68
N GLY A 46 -12.27 2.91 -4.25
CA GLY A 46 -12.67 1.55 -4.61
C GLY A 46 -11.96 0.50 -3.75
N GLN A 47 -11.21 -0.42 -4.38
CA GLN A 47 -10.49 -1.48 -3.70
C GLN A 47 -9.10 -1.64 -4.31
N ALA A 48 -8.14 -1.96 -3.45
CA ALA A 48 -6.82 -2.39 -3.88
C ALA A 48 -6.85 -3.87 -4.29
N GLY A 49 -6.11 -4.21 -5.34
CA GLY A 49 -5.93 -5.57 -5.82
C GLY A 49 -4.50 -6.06 -5.64
N GLY A 50 -4.34 -7.28 -5.13
CA GLY A 50 -3.04 -7.90 -4.88
C GLY A 50 -2.85 -9.24 -5.57
N LEU A 51 -1.68 -9.46 -6.16
CA LEU A 51 -1.24 -10.76 -6.69
C LEU A 51 0.10 -11.17 -6.07
N ALA A 52 0.12 -12.29 -5.34
CA ALA A 52 1.32 -12.79 -4.68
C ALA A 52 1.80 -14.14 -5.25
N PHE A 53 3.05 -14.18 -5.66
CA PHE A 53 3.73 -15.39 -6.14
C PHE A 53 5.16 -15.45 -5.59
N GLY A 54 5.48 -16.56 -4.92
CA GLY A 54 6.79 -16.73 -4.29
C GLY A 54 7.03 -15.66 -3.21
N ASN A 55 8.10 -14.88 -3.35
CA ASN A 55 8.44 -13.79 -2.44
C ASN A 55 7.97 -12.41 -2.94
N ALA A 56 7.21 -12.36 -4.05
CA ALA A 56 6.73 -11.12 -4.65
C ALA A 56 5.23 -10.92 -4.42
N LEU A 57 4.83 -9.68 -4.15
CA LEU A 57 3.45 -9.19 -4.16
C LEU A 57 3.39 -7.97 -5.09
N ASN A 58 2.51 -8.01 -6.08
CA ASN A 58 2.10 -6.84 -6.83
C ASN A 58 0.80 -6.30 -6.23
N TRP A 59 0.74 -5.00 -5.96
CA TRP A 59 -0.37 -4.35 -5.29
C TRP A 59 -0.76 -3.07 -6.03
N SER A 60 -1.99 -2.99 -6.51
CA SER A 60 -2.47 -1.89 -7.35
C SER A 60 -3.71 -1.25 -6.75
N TYR A 61 -3.72 0.08 -6.66
CA TYR A 61 -4.79 0.84 -6.04
C TYR A 61 -4.79 2.30 -6.47
N ASP A 62 -5.95 2.94 -6.34
CA ASP A 62 -6.09 4.39 -6.52
C ASP A 62 -6.18 5.06 -5.15
N LEU A 63 -5.32 6.03 -4.92
CA LEU A 63 -5.20 6.75 -3.66
C LEU A 63 -5.66 8.20 -3.82
N GLN A 64 -6.53 8.66 -2.93
CA GLN A 64 -6.95 10.04 -2.84
C GLN A 64 -6.00 10.82 -1.92
N LEU A 65 -5.24 11.74 -2.49
CA LEU A 65 -4.29 12.61 -1.79
C LEU A 65 -4.76 14.06 -1.83
N GLU A 66 -4.53 14.79 -0.74
CA GLU A 66 -4.68 16.25 -0.73
C GLU A 66 -3.32 16.89 -1.01
N ILE A 67 -3.22 17.67 -2.08
CA ILE A 67 -1.98 18.33 -2.52
C ILE A 67 -2.32 19.79 -2.82
N ASP A 68 -1.69 20.72 -2.11
CA ASP A 68 -1.88 22.16 -2.25
C ASP A 68 -3.38 22.58 -2.22
N GLY A 69 -4.17 21.97 -1.33
CA GLY A 69 -5.61 22.23 -1.20
C GLY A 69 -6.47 21.66 -2.34
N SER A 70 -5.92 20.81 -3.19
CA SER A 70 -6.64 20.09 -4.25
C SER A 70 -6.61 18.59 -4.01
N GLN A 71 -7.75 17.91 -4.22
CA GLN A 71 -7.82 16.45 -4.15
C GLN A 71 -7.36 15.81 -5.46
N TRP A 72 -6.36 14.95 -5.36
CA TRP A 72 -5.76 14.23 -6.47
C TRP A 72 -5.97 12.73 -6.28
N ILE A 73 -6.54 12.08 -7.29
CA ILE A 73 -6.50 10.63 -7.39
C ILE A 73 -5.19 10.26 -8.10
N ILE A 74 -4.38 9.43 -7.44
CA ILE A 74 -3.10 8.92 -7.92
C ILE A 74 -3.16 7.40 -7.91
N HIS A 75 -2.85 6.80 -9.05
CA HIS A 75 -2.73 5.36 -9.20
C HIS A 75 -1.35 4.91 -8.73
N PHE A 76 -1.33 3.87 -7.91
CA PHE A 76 -0.13 3.20 -7.41
C PHE A 76 -0.04 1.78 -7.99
N ASP A 77 1.14 1.44 -8.50
CA ASP A 77 1.53 0.08 -8.88
C ASP A 77 2.78 -0.33 -8.08
N ASP A 78 2.54 -1.08 -7.01
CA ASP A 78 3.54 -1.46 -6.02
C ASP A 78 4.05 -2.87 -6.27
N TRP A 79 5.37 -3.01 -6.33
CA TRP A 79 6.04 -4.30 -6.28
C TRP A 79 6.77 -4.47 -4.96
N MET A 80 6.34 -5.44 -4.19
CA MET A 80 6.89 -5.80 -2.89
C MET A 80 7.63 -7.13 -2.96
N PHE A 81 8.87 -7.16 -2.49
CA PHE A 81 9.75 -8.33 -2.52
C PHE A 81 10.29 -8.64 -1.13
N LEU A 82 9.89 -9.77 -0.58
CA LEU A 82 10.39 -10.25 0.71
C LEU A 82 11.80 -10.82 0.52
N GLN A 83 12.77 -10.21 1.19
CA GLN A 83 14.16 -10.62 1.19
C GLN A 83 14.40 -11.75 2.20
N PRO A 84 15.44 -12.59 2.00
CA PRO A 84 15.74 -13.71 2.90
C PRO A 84 16.02 -13.31 4.35
N ASP A 85 16.47 -12.08 4.58
CA ASP A 85 16.74 -11.51 5.91
C ASP A 85 15.48 -10.96 6.60
N GLY A 86 14.30 -11.08 5.96
CA GLY A 86 13.02 -10.65 6.50
C GLY A 86 12.66 -9.19 6.22
N VAL A 87 13.49 -8.46 5.46
CA VAL A 87 13.14 -7.11 4.99
C VAL A 87 12.19 -7.22 3.80
N LEU A 88 11.09 -6.47 3.81
CA LEU A 88 10.21 -6.34 2.65
C LEU A 88 10.56 -5.04 1.91
N LEU A 89 11.07 -5.17 0.69
CA LEU A 89 11.34 -4.01 -0.16
C LEU A 89 10.11 -3.72 -1.03
N ASN A 90 9.57 -2.52 -0.96
CA ASN A 90 8.49 -2.02 -1.79
C ASN A 90 9.04 -0.99 -2.78
N ARG A 91 8.67 -1.12 -4.06
CA ARG A 91 8.89 -0.11 -5.10
C ARG A 91 7.54 0.19 -5.74
N ALA A 92 7.11 1.43 -5.62
CA ALA A 92 5.85 1.91 -6.17
C ALA A 92 6.08 2.85 -7.34
N GLU A 93 5.37 2.64 -8.45
CA GLU A 93 5.21 3.65 -9.50
C GLU A 93 3.89 4.40 -9.29
N MET A 94 3.95 5.74 -9.35
CA MET A 94 2.77 6.60 -9.21
C MET A 94 2.41 7.21 -10.55
N SER A 95 1.12 7.20 -10.90
CA SER A 95 0.62 7.85 -12.11
C SER A 95 -0.69 8.60 -11.89
N LYS A 96 -0.91 9.64 -12.68
CA LYS A 96 -2.16 10.43 -12.72
C LYS A 96 -2.66 10.48 -14.15
N PHE A 97 -3.89 10.03 -14.40
CA PHE A 97 -4.46 9.91 -15.75
C PHE A 97 -3.54 9.13 -16.73
N GLY A 98 -2.85 8.11 -16.22
CA GLY A 98 -1.88 7.30 -16.98
C GLY A 98 -0.52 7.96 -17.24
N ILE A 99 -0.30 9.18 -16.75
CA ILE A 99 0.99 9.87 -16.84
C ILE A 99 1.75 9.62 -15.55
N ARG A 100 2.96 9.06 -15.64
CA ARG A 100 3.83 8.83 -14.48
C ARG A 100 4.19 10.15 -13.81
N VAL A 101 4.01 10.21 -12.50
CA VAL A 101 4.28 11.40 -11.68
C VAL A 101 5.40 11.19 -10.66
N GLY A 102 5.82 9.95 -10.41
CA GLY A 102 6.97 9.66 -9.56
C GLY A 102 7.12 8.19 -9.19
N ASP A 103 8.07 7.94 -8.31
CA ASP A 103 8.38 6.63 -7.76
C ASP A 103 8.58 6.76 -6.25
N VAL A 104 8.21 5.72 -5.50
CA VAL A 104 8.52 5.59 -4.08
C VAL A 104 9.26 4.27 -3.86
N THR A 105 10.21 4.26 -2.94
CA THR A 105 10.87 3.04 -2.48
C THR A 105 10.87 3.01 -0.96
N ILE A 106 10.30 1.95 -0.39
CA ILE A 106 10.13 1.78 1.05
C ILE A 106 10.73 0.44 1.46
N SER A 107 11.38 0.39 2.62
CA SER A 107 11.80 -0.87 3.25
C SER A 107 11.05 -1.08 4.55
N PHE A 108 10.30 -2.18 4.66
CA PHE A 108 9.67 -2.58 5.90
C PHE A 108 10.54 -3.61 6.62
N SER A 109 10.75 -3.42 7.91
CA SER A 109 11.42 -4.39 8.78
C SER A 109 10.58 -4.61 10.03
N LYS A 110 10.50 -5.86 10.48
CA LYS A 110 9.84 -6.18 11.74
C LYS A 110 10.76 -5.77 12.89
N LYS A 111 10.31 -4.84 13.74
CA LYS A 111 10.98 -4.59 15.03
C LYS A 111 10.74 -5.79 15.96
N PHE A 112 11.82 -6.29 16.55
CA PHE A 112 11.82 -7.36 17.55
C PHE A 112 11.68 -6.78 18.95
#